data_AF-A0A7C3ABC6-F1
#
_entry.id   AF-A0A7C3ABC6-F1
#
_cell.length_a   1.000
_cell.length_b   1.000
_cell.length_c   1.000
_cell.angle_alpha   90.00
_cell.angle_beta   90.00
_cell.angle_gamma   90.00
#
_symmetry.space_group_name_H-M   'P 1'
#
loop_
_entity.id
_entity.type
_entity.pdbx_description
1 polymer ?
#
loop_
_entity_poly.entity_id
_entity_poly.type
_entity_poly.pdbx_seq_one_letter_code
_entity_poly.pdbx_strand_id
1 'polypeptide(L)' 'VWCSDITYIRMKGGYIYLVAVMDWFSRYVLSWQVSNTLDVYF' A
#
# COMPACT_ATOMS: atom_id res chain seq x y z
N VAL A 1 -16.06 -0.77 8.30
CA VAL A 1 -15.69 -1.47 7.03
C VAL A 1 -14.34 -0.91 6.63
N TRP A 2 -13.36 -1.77 6.37
CA TRP A 2 -12.02 -1.35 5.96
C TRP A 2 -11.82 -1.61 4.47
N CYS A 3 -11.05 -0.73 3.82
CA CYS A 3 -10.56 -0.92 2.46
C CYS A 3 -9.04 -1.06 2.51
N SER A 4 -8.52 -1.97 1.69
CA SER A 4 -7.08 -2.14 1.49
C SER A 4 -6.81 -2.08 0.00
N ASP A 5 -5.93 -1.19 -0.42
CA ASP A 5 -5.57 -0.97 -1.82
C ASP A 5 -4.05 -1.05 -1.99
N ILE A 6 -3.62 -1.62 -3.12
CA ILE A 6 -2.21 -1.74 -3.51
C ILE A 6 -1.99 -0.88 -4.76
N THR A 7 -1.03 0.03 -4.70
CA THR A 7 -0.71 0.95 -5.80
C THR A 7 0.76 0.86 -6.18
N TYR A 8 1.03 0.99 -7.48
CA TYR A 8 2.37 0.98 -8.05
C TYR A 8 2.85 2.42 -8.25
N ILE A 9 3.92 2.80 -7.56
CA ILE A 9 4.55 4.11 -7.72
C ILE A 9 5.72 3.94 -8.69
N ARG A 10 5.65 4.64 -9.82
CA ARG A 10 6.72 4.67 -10.82
C ARG A 10 7.92 5.45 -10.25
N MET A 11 9.07 4.79 -10.16
CA MET A 11 10.36 5.40 -9.84
C MET A 11 11.23 5.49 -11.10
N LYS A 12 12.28 6.34 -11.07
CA LYS A 12 13.24 6.49 -12.19
C LYS A 12 13.93 5.18 -12.59
N GLY A 13 14.06 4.22 -11.67
CA GLY A 13 14.75 2.94 -11.88
C GLY A 13 13.87 1.70 -11.70
N GLY A 14 12.54 1.84 -11.61
CA GLY A 14 11.65 0.70 -11.36
C GLY A 14 10.29 1.11 -10.81
N TYR A 15 9.70 0.21 -10.03
CA TYR A 15 8.43 0.44 -9.35
C TYR A 15 8.56 0.12 -7.88
N ILE A 16 7.76 0.82 -7.09
CA ILE A 16 7.60 0.55 -5.67
C ILE A 16 6.13 0.23 -5.41
N TYR A 17 5.89 -0.71 -4.51
CA TYR A 17 4.57 -1.14 -4.08
C TYR A 17 4.20 -0.37 -2.82
N LEU A 18 3.12 0.40 -2.89
CA LEU A 18 2.49 1.02 -1.73
C LEU A 18 1.23 0.23 -1.38
N VAL A 19 1.14 -0.24 -0.15
CA VAL A 19 -0.07 -0.83 0.42
C VAL A 19 -0.64 0.17 1.43
N ALA A 20 -1.93 0.48 1.32
CA ALA A 20 -2.62 1.34 2.27
C ALA A 20 -3.90 0.68 2.77
N VAL A 21 -4.08 0.69 4.09
CA VAL A 21 -5.30 0.25 4.77
C VAL A 21 -6.01 1.49 5.31
N MET A 22 -7.28 1.66 4.91
CA MET A 22 -8.08 2.83 5.22
C MET A 22 -9.45 2.44 5.78
N ASP A 23 -9.94 3.23 6.72
CA ASP A 23 -11.32 3.09 7.21
C ASP A 23 -12.29 3.78 6.24
N TRP A 24 -13.35 3.09 5.85
CA TRP A 24 -14.31 3.60 4.87
C TRP A 24 -15.15 4.75 5.41
N PHE A 25 -15.54 4.69 6.68
CA PHE A 25 -16.45 5.66 7.28
C PHE A 25 -15.75 6.98 7.57
N SER A 26 -14.57 6.91 8.17
CA SER A 26 -13.81 8.09 8.58
C SER A 26 -12.80 8.57 7.53
N ARG A 27 -12.59 7.81 6.45
CA ARG A 27 -11.64 8.11 5.35
C ARG A 27 -10.19 8.30 5.81
N TYR A 28 -9.85 7.87 7.03
CA TYR A 28 -8.49 7.90 7.53
C TYR A 28 -7.69 6.66 7.12
N VAL A 29 -6.42 6.88 6.80
CA VAL A 29 -5.44 5.81 6.61
C VAL A 29 -5.03 5.32 7.99
N LEU A 30 -5.28 4.03 8.26
CA LEU A 30 -4.96 3.38 9.52
C LEU A 30 -3.50 2.90 9.54
N SER A 31 -3.04 2.37 8.41
CA SER A 31 -1.68 1.85 8.24
C SER A 31 -1.29 1.87 6.77
N TRP A 32 0.01 2.00 6.51
CA TRP A 32 0.57 1.91 5.16
C TRP A 32 1.98 1.33 5.21
N GLN A 33 2.37 0.65 4.13
CA GLN A 33 3.71 0.09 3.98
C GLN A 33 4.18 0.23 2.54
N VAL A 34 5.47 0.50 2.39
CA VAL A 34 6.14 0.59 1.10
C VAL A 34 7.15 -0.55 0.98
N SER A 35 7.12 -1.26 -0.14
CA SER A 35 8.06 -2.33 -0.44
C SER A 35 8.58 -2.24 -1.88
N ASN A 36 9.85 -2.59 -2.08
CA ASN A 36 10.45 -2.71 -3.42
C ASN A 36 10.11 -4.04 -4.10
N THR A 37 9.69 -5.03 -3.32
CA THR A 37 9.31 -6.36 -3.79
C THR A 37 7.93 -6.72 -3.27
N LEU A 38 7.15 -7.42 -4.07
CA LEU A 38 5.84 -7.96 -3.69
C LEU A 38 6.01 -9.28 -2.89
N ASP A 39 7.09 -9.39 -2.12
CA ASP A 39 7.51 -10.62 -1.46
C ASP A 39 6.89 -10.69 -0.05
N VAL A 40 6.39 -11.85 0.31
CA VAL A 40 5.78 -12.13 1.61
C VAL A 40 6.61 -13.24 2.25
N TYR A 41 7.49 -12.87 3.18
CA TYR A 41 8.14 -13.85 4.04
C TYR A 41 7.11 -14.32 5.08
N PHE A 42 6.66 -15.57 4.95
CA PHE A 42 5.77 -16.26 5.89
C PHE A 42 6.53 -16.81 7.10
#